data_AF-A0A2R6JCD8-F1
#
_entry.id   AF-A0A2R6JCD8-F1
#
_cell.length_a   1.000
_cell.length_b   1.000
_cell.length_c   1.000
_cell.angle_alpha   90.00
_cell.angle_beta   90.00
_cell.angle_gamma   90.00
#
_symmetry.space_group_name_H-M   'P 1'
#
loop_
_entity.id
_entity.type
_entity.pdbx_description
1 polymer ?
#
loop_
_entity_poly.entity_id
_entity_poly.type
_entity_poly.pdbx_seq_one_letter_code
_entity_poly.pdbx_strand_id
1 'polypeptide(L)'
;MALDVDPPDPPRLEETDPNQYEDAEVVGDTDYKREEIETLLAEGAWEQAFERWAAEAGVDERTFGIMLDLELFDRYDFFWDAFADRVGYHAPGLPEDWKERDVHPGLESWETVSGINAALAELGDTVSRTLKADYIDWETEYEAPDDLPEFE
;
A
#
# COMPACT_ATOMS: atom_id res chain seq x y z
N MET A 1 -19.78 8.83 4.75
CA MET A 1 -20.74 8.01 3.98
C MET A 1 -19.92 6.86 3.45
N ALA A 2 -20.45 5.64 3.42
CA ALA A 2 -19.76 4.55 2.75
C ALA A 2 -19.70 4.83 1.25
N LEU A 3 -18.56 4.51 0.63
CA LEU A 3 -18.35 4.57 -0.81
C LEU A 3 -18.94 3.30 -1.44
N ASP A 4 -19.95 3.45 -2.29
CA ASP A 4 -20.67 2.34 -2.94
C ASP A 4 -20.15 2.16 -4.38
N VAL A 5 -18.99 1.51 -4.51
CA VAL A 5 -18.31 1.29 -5.80
C VAL A 5 -17.70 -0.10 -5.85
N ASP A 6 -17.54 -0.64 -7.07
CA ASP A 6 -16.77 -1.88 -7.26
C ASP A 6 -15.27 -1.64 -6.97
N PRO A 7 -14.58 -2.61 -6.34
CA PRO A 7 -13.14 -2.55 -6.14
C PRO A 7 -12.42 -2.50 -7.49
N PRO A 8 -11.37 -1.67 -7.64
CA PRO A 8 -10.49 -1.72 -8.81
C PRO A 8 -9.66 -3.00 -8.80
N ASP A 9 -9.01 -3.31 -9.93
CA ASP A 9 -8.01 -4.38 -9.98
C ASP A 9 -6.87 -4.13 -8.96
N PRO A 10 -6.31 -5.19 -8.34
CA PRO A 10 -5.15 -5.05 -7.45
C PRO A 10 -3.91 -4.58 -8.23
N PRO A 11 -2.95 -3.90 -7.56
CA PRO A 11 -1.70 -3.50 -8.19
C PRO A 11 -0.87 -4.71 -8.60
N ARG A 12 -0.05 -4.53 -9.64
CA ARG A 12 1.03 -5.46 -9.97
C ARG A 12 2.29 -5.04 -9.26
N LEU A 13 2.93 -6.00 -8.59
CA LEU A 13 4.13 -5.76 -7.81
C LEU A 13 5.35 -6.09 -8.68
N GLU A 14 5.92 -5.06 -9.30
CA GLU A 14 7.19 -5.20 -10.01
C GLU A 14 8.36 -5.42 -9.03
N GLU A 15 9.38 -6.18 -9.45
CA GLU A 15 10.68 -6.22 -8.76
C GLU A 15 11.32 -4.82 -8.83
N THR A 16 11.00 -3.97 -7.86
CA THR A 16 11.51 -2.60 -7.78
C THR A 16 12.71 -2.58 -6.85
N ASP A 17 13.85 -2.09 -7.36
CA ASP A 17 15.07 -1.95 -6.57
C ASP A 17 14.77 -1.07 -5.32
N PRO A 18 14.92 -1.61 -4.09
CA PRO A 18 14.55 -0.91 -2.87
C PRO A 18 15.31 0.41 -2.66
N ASN A 19 16.46 0.61 -3.32
CA ASN A 19 17.23 1.85 -3.24
C ASN A 19 16.62 3.01 -4.06
N GLN A 20 15.52 2.79 -4.78
CA GLN A 20 14.82 3.86 -5.52
C GLN A 20 13.94 4.75 -4.63
N TYR A 21 13.69 4.35 -3.38
CA TYR A 21 12.93 5.14 -2.42
C TYR A 21 13.88 5.83 -1.44
N GLU A 22 13.82 7.18 -1.37
CA GLU A 22 14.73 7.99 -0.54
C GLU A 22 14.63 7.71 0.98
N ASP A 23 13.60 6.98 1.43
CA ASP A 23 13.33 6.67 2.84
C ASP A 23 13.57 5.18 3.20
N ALA A 24 14.06 4.36 2.27
CA ALA A 24 14.17 2.92 2.46
C ALA A 24 15.62 2.48 2.75
N GLU A 25 16.06 2.51 4.01
CA GLU A 25 17.19 1.67 4.45
C GLU A 25 16.73 0.21 4.50
N VAL A 26 16.70 -0.46 3.34
CA VAL A 26 16.36 -1.88 3.27
C VAL A 26 17.57 -2.71 3.70
N VAL A 27 17.59 -3.08 4.98
CA VAL A 27 18.57 -4.01 5.55
C VAL A 27 18.00 -5.43 5.46
N GLY A 28 18.38 -6.18 4.42
CA GLY A 28 18.13 -7.62 4.30
C GLY A 28 17.29 -8.04 3.08
N ASP A 29 17.21 -9.37 2.88
CA ASP A 29 16.46 -10.12 1.85
C ASP A 29 14.93 -9.84 1.85
N THR A 30 14.56 -8.58 1.66
CA THR A 30 13.18 -8.04 1.75
C THR A 30 12.38 -8.32 0.47
N ASP A 31 13.05 -8.78 -0.59
CA ASP A 31 12.47 -9.03 -1.92
C ASP A 31 11.76 -10.39 -2.08
N TYR A 32 11.89 -11.34 -1.14
CA TYR A 32 11.49 -12.74 -1.38
C TYR A 32 9.98 -13.01 -1.37
N LYS A 33 9.15 -11.98 -1.15
CA LYS A 33 7.71 -12.14 -0.92
C LYS A 33 6.82 -11.33 -1.83
N ARG A 34 7.36 -10.54 -2.76
CA ARG A 34 6.56 -9.71 -3.68
C ARG A 34 5.61 -10.55 -4.53
N GLU A 35 6.09 -11.61 -5.18
CA GLU A 35 5.26 -12.51 -5.99
C GLU A 35 4.16 -13.21 -5.17
N GLU A 36 4.48 -13.62 -3.94
CA GLU A 36 3.51 -14.23 -3.02
C GLU A 36 2.45 -13.21 -2.59
N ILE A 37 2.84 -11.97 -2.24
CA ILE A 37 1.90 -10.90 -1.88
C ILE A 37 1.01 -10.55 -3.07
N GLU A 38 1.55 -10.42 -4.29
CA GLU A 38 0.76 -10.16 -5.50
C GLU A 38 -0.31 -11.24 -5.70
N THR A 39 0.08 -12.50 -5.53
CA THR A 39 -0.86 -13.63 -5.62
C THR A 39 -1.98 -13.49 -4.58
N LEU A 40 -1.65 -13.21 -3.31
CA LEU A 40 -2.64 -13.05 -2.25
C LEU A 40 -3.58 -11.85 -2.49
N LEU A 41 -3.06 -10.75 -3.04
CA LEU A 41 -3.86 -9.60 -3.45
C LEU A 41 -4.90 -10.01 -4.51
N ALA A 42 -4.46 -10.76 -5.52
CA ALA A 42 -5.33 -11.28 -6.59
C ALA A 42 -6.33 -12.34 -6.11
N GLU A 43 -6.00 -13.11 -5.06
CA GLU A 43 -6.87 -14.16 -4.52
C GLU A 43 -7.97 -13.66 -3.56
N GLY A 44 -7.99 -12.36 -3.24
CA GLY A 44 -9.09 -11.74 -2.51
C GLY A 44 -8.68 -10.81 -1.37
N ALA A 45 -7.39 -10.72 -1.03
CA ALA A 45 -6.95 -9.81 0.03
C ALA A 45 -7.23 -8.35 -0.33
N TRP A 46 -7.08 -7.99 -1.61
CA TRP A 46 -7.39 -6.66 -2.11
C TRP A 46 -8.88 -6.34 -2.01
N GLU A 47 -9.74 -7.21 -2.53
CA GLU A 47 -11.20 -7.04 -2.49
C GLU A 47 -11.69 -6.86 -1.05
N GLN A 48 -11.28 -7.76 -0.15
CA GLN A 48 -11.68 -7.69 1.26
C GLN A 48 -11.21 -6.40 1.95
N ALA A 49 -9.96 -5.98 1.71
CA ALA A 49 -9.42 -4.76 2.29
C ALA A 49 -10.11 -3.52 1.72
N PHE A 50 -10.40 -3.52 0.42
CA PHE A 50 -11.10 -2.44 -0.25
C PHE A 50 -12.52 -2.27 0.29
N GLU A 51 -13.28 -3.34 0.47
CA GLU A 51 -14.63 -3.30 1.05
C GLU A 51 -14.62 -2.70 2.47
N ARG A 52 -13.64 -3.09 3.30
CA ARG A 52 -13.44 -2.55 4.65
C ARG A 52 -13.15 -1.05 4.59
N TRP A 53 -12.21 -0.64 3.74
CA TRP A 53 -11.84 0.76 3.56
C TRP A 53 -13.01 1.59 3.02
N ALA A 54 -13.70 1.13 1.99
CA ALA A 54 -14.79 1.83 1.32
C ALA A 54 -15.96 2.13 2.28
N ALA A 55 -16.19 1.27 3.28
CA ALA A 55 -17.22 1.49 4.30
C ALA A 55 -16.98 2.75 5.15
N GLU A 56 -15.72 3.15 5.33
CA GLU A 56 -15.30 4.26 6.19
C GLU A 56 -14.59 5.40 5.42
N ALA A 57 -14.36 5.21 4.12
CA ALA A 57 -13.58 6.11 3.28
C ALA A 57 -14.09 7.56 3.33
N GLY A 58 -13.15 8.49 3.48
CA GLY A 58 -13.40 9.93 3.50
C GLY A 58 -13.64 10.57 2.13
N VAL A 59 -13.88 9.78 1.08
CA VAL A 59 -14.03 10.23 -0.31
C VAL A 59 -15.37 9.82 -0.90
N ASP A 60 -15.87 10.63 -1.82
CA ASP A 60 -17.11 10.36 -2.57
C ASP A 60 -16.81 9.75 -3.95
N GLU A 61 -17.85 9.28 -4.64
CA GLU A 61 -17.77 8.61 -5.95
C GLU A 61 -17.10 9.48 -7.03
N ARG A 62 -17.25 10.82 -6.98
CA ARG A 62 -16.57 11.72 -7.93
C ARG A 62 -15.06 11.70 -7.68
N THR A 63 -14.67 11.83 -6.42
CA THR A 63 -13.25 11.79 -6.01
C THR A 63 -12.64 10.43 -6.34
N PHE A 64 -13.36 9.35 -6.07
CA PHE A 64 -12.96 8.00 -6.46
C PHE A 64 -12.79 7.84 -7.97
N GLY A 65 -13.70 8.40 -8.78
CA GLY A 65 -13.57 8.41 -10.24
C GLY A 65 -12.26 9.05 -10.72
N ILE A 66 -11.84 10.16 -10.11
CA ILE A 66 -10.55 10.80 -10.41
C ILE A 66 -9.38 9.85 -10.09
N MET A 67 -9.48 9.09 -8.99
CA MET A 67 -8.43 8.14 -8.60
C MET A 67 -8.30 6.99 -9.61
N LEU A 68 -9.44 6.52 -10.15
CA LEU A 68 -9.48 5.52 -11.22
C LEU A 68 -8.95 6.07 -12.55
N ASP A 69 -9.40 7.25 -12.97
CA ASP A 69 -8.95 7.90 -14.22
C ASP A 69 -7.43 8.13 -14.23
N LEU A 70 -6.85 8.35 -13.06
CA LEU A 70 -5.42 8.51 -12.89
C LEU A 70 -4.67 7.19 -12.69
N GLU A 71 -5.34 6.03 -12.66
CA GLU A 71 -4.71 4.73 -12.43
C GLU A 71 -3.87 4.74 -11.13
N LEU A 72 -4.40 5.36 -10.05
CA LEU A 72 -3.67 5.46 -8.79
C LEU A 72 -3.56 4.09 -8.11
N PHE A 73 -4.56 3.23 -8.22
CA PHE A 73 -4.57 1.93 -7.54
C PHE A 73 -3.52 0.95 -8.10
N ASP A 74 -3.21 1.03 -9.39
CA ASP A 74 -2.17 0.20 -10.03
C ASP A 74 -0.76 0.55 -9.52
N ARG A 75 -0.58 1.76 -8.98
CA ARG A 75 0.71 2.31 -8.57
C ARG A 75 1.09 2.04 -7.12
N TYR A 76 0.30 1.26 -6.40
CA TYR A 76 0.70 0.80 -5.06
C TYR A 76 1.86 -0.18 -5.16
N ASP A 77 2.77 -0.08 -4.19
CA ASP A 77 3.73 -1.14 -3.92
C ASP A 77 3.47 -1.76 -2.54
N PHE A 78 3.67 -3.06 -2.43
CA PHE A 78 3.58 -3.82 -1.19
C PHE A 78 4.77 -4.76 -1.07
N PHE A 79 5.32 -4.87 0.14
CA PHE A 79 6.51 -5.70 0.40
C PHE A 79 6.48 -6.26 1.80
N TRP A 80 7.20 -7.37 2.04
CA TRP A 80 7.34 -7.92 3.39
C TRP A 80 8.42 -7.17 4.16
N ASP A 81 8.07 -6.50 5.24
CA ASP A 81 9.01 -5.86 6.16
C ASP A 81 9.29 -6.83 7.33
N ALA A 82 10.40 -7.57 7.22
CA ALA A 82 10.81 -8.54 8.23
C ALA A 82 11.22 -7.89 9.55
N PHE A 83 11.70 -6.65 9.53
CA PHE A 83 12.09 -5.94 10.74
C PHE A 83 10.87 -5.52 11.57
N ALA A 84 9.80 -5.09 10.89
CA ALA A 84 8.55 -4.69 11.53
C ALA A 84 7.49 -5.81 11.59
N ASP A 85 7.83 -7.01 11.14
CA ASP A 85 6.94 -8.20 11.04
C ASP A 85 5.56 -7.85 10.44
N ARG A 86 5.57 -7.14 9.31
CA ARG A 86 4.34 -6.66 8.66
C ARG A 86 4.51 -6.56 7.16
N VAL A 87 3.40 -6.37 6.45
CA VAL A 87 3.44 -5.94 5.05
C VAL A 87 3.66 -4.43 5.02
N GLY A 88 4.82 -3.98 4.53
CA GLY A 88 5.06 -2.58 4.18
C GLY A 88 4.35 -2.19 2.90
N TYR A 89 4.11 -0.89 2.71
CA TYR A 89 3.48 -0.38 1.50
C TYR A 89 4.00 1.01 1.12
N HIS A 90 3.99 1.30 -0.18
CA HIS A 90 4.13 2.65 -0.71
C HIS A 90 2.81 3.05 -1.37
N ALA A 91 2.10 3.98 -0.74
CA ALA A 91 0.90 4.55 -1.31
C ALA A 91 1.28 5.54 -2.43
N PRO A 92 0.56 5.53 -3.56
CA PRO A 92 0.73 6.55 -4.57
C PRO A 92 0.18 7.88 -4.05
N GLY A 93 0.60 8.97 -4.69
CA GLY A 93 0.17 10.31 -4.33
C GLY A 93 0.15 11.24 -5.53
N LEU A 94 -0.62 12.31 -5.40
CA LEU A 94 -0.63 13.42 -6.33
C LEU A 94 0.52 14.39 -6.01
N PRO A 95 1.22 14.91 -7.05
CA PRO A 95 2.32 15.85 -6.85
C PRO A 95 1.83 17.20 -6.33
N GLU A 96 2.70 17.94 -5.62
CA GLU A 96 2.38 19.27 -5.10
C GLU A 96 2.08 20.27 -6.25
N ASP A 97 2.82 20.19 -7.36
CA ASP A 97 2.60 21.04 -8.55
C ASP A 97 1.50 20.50 -9.48
N TRP A 98 0.54 19.72 -8.98
CA TRP A 98 -0.53 19.09 -9.78
C TRP A 98 -1.27 20.07 -10.71
N LYS A 99 -1.43 21.32 -10.25
CA LYS A 99 -2.14 22.36 -10.99
C LYS A 99 -1.34 22.90 -12.16
N GLU A 100 -0.03 23.05 -12.00
CA GLU A 100 0.88 23.48 -13.07
C GLU A 100 1.07 22.38 -14.11
N ARG A 101 0.96 21.12 -13.67
CA ARG A 101 1.06 19.93 -14.50
C ARG A 101 -0.24 19.54 -15.22
N ASP A 102 -1.34 20.25 -14.93
CA ASP A 102 -2.68 19.96 -15.47
C ASP A 102 -3.06 18.47 -15.35
N VAL A 103 -2.78 17.88 -14.18
CA VAL A 103 -2.81 16.41 -13.97
C VAL A 103 -4.19 15.82 -14.29
N HIS A 104 -5.27 16.48 -13.85
CA HIS A 104 -6.63 16.05 -14.14
C HIS A 104 -7.61 17.23 -14.00
N PRO A 105 -8.56 17.41 -14.93
CA PRO A 105 -9.51 18.53 -14.89
C PRO A 105 -10.47 18.49 -13.69
N GLY A 106 -10.64 17.33 -13.05
CA GLY A 106 -11.44 17.16 -11.84
C GLY A 106 -10.75 17.63 -10.55
N LEU A 107 -9.45 17.92 -10.59
CA LEU A 107 -8.73 18.48 -9.45
C LEU A 107 -8.95 20.00 -9.43
N GLU A 108 -9.86 20.44 -8.56
CA GLU A 108 -10.26 21.86 -8.49
C GLU A 108 -9.66 22.57 -7.27
N SER A 109 -9.19 21.81 -6.27
CA SER A 109 -8.76 22.34 -4.98
C SER A 109 -7.68 21.49 -4.31
N TRP A 110 -6.92 22.13 -3.42
CA TRP A 110 -5.97 21.44 -2.54
C TRP A 110 -6.65 20.47 -1.57
N GLU A 111 -7.89 20.76 -1.16
CA GLU A 111 -8.66 19.88 -0.29
C GLU A 111 -8.94 18.54 -0.97
N THR A 112 -9.33 18.55 -2.25
CA THR A 112 -9.51 17.33 -3.06
C THR A 112 -8.22 16.53 -3.17
N VAL A 113 -7.10 17.19 -3.45
CA VAL A 113 -5.78 16.54 -3.59
C VAL A 113 -5.32 15.92 -2.28
N SER A 114 -5.43 16.65 -1.18
CA SER A 114 -5.09 16.13 0.15
C SER A 114 -6.02 14.99 0.57
N GLY A 115 -7.30 15.08 0.24
CA GLY A 115 -8.28 14.01 0.50
C GLY A 115 -7.93 12.73 -0.24
N ILE A 116 -7.55 12.83 -1.53
CA ILE A 116 -7.08 11.67 -2.32
C ILE A 116 -5.82 11.05 -1.69
N ASN A 117 -4.82 11.86 -1.35
CA ASN A 117 -3.57 11.34 -0.76
C ASN A 117 -3.82 10.67 0.60
N ALA A 118 -4.68 11.26 1.44
CA ALA A 118 -5.06 10.65 2.73
C ALA A 118 -5.79 9.32 2.52
N ALA A 119 -6.79 9.31 1.63
CA ALA A 119 -7.56 8.13 1.27
C ALA A 119 -6.67 6.98 0.77
N LEU A 120 -5.66 7.29 -0.07
CA LEU A 120 -4.70 6.30 -0.55
C LEU A 120 -3.81 5.77 0.60
N ALA A 121 -3.33 6.64 1.48
CA ALA A 121 -2.55 6.19 2.63
C ALA A 121 -3.36 5.26 3.55
N GLU A 122 -4.65 5.55 3.76
CA GLU A 122 -5.57 4.74 4.56
C GLU A 122 -5.87 3.38 3.92
N LEU A 123 -6.08 3.34 2.60
CA LEU A 123 -6.28 2.07 1.88
C LEU A 123 -5.04 1.17 1.98
N GLY A 124 -3.84 1.75 1.81
CA GLY A 124 -2.58 0.99 1.93
C GLY A 124 -2.40 0.36 3.32
N ASP A 125 -2.71 1.10 4.39
CA ASP A 125 -2.70 0.58 5.77
C ASP A 125 -3.73 -0.55 5.94
N THR A 126 -4.94 -0.37 5.39
CA THR A 126 -6.01 -1.38 5.47
C THR A 126 -5.62 -2.68 4.76
N VAL A 127 -5.02 -2.59 3.57
CA VAL A 127 -4.53 -3.75 2.81
C VAL A 127 -3.39 -4.43 3.55
N SER A 128 -2.41 -3.67 4.03
CA SER A 128 -1.28 -4.19 4.83
C SER A 128 -1.75 -5.00 6.04
N ARG A 129 -2.69 -4.45 6.82
CA ARG A 129 -3.25 -5.13 7.99
C ARG A 129 -4.07 -6.35 7.63
N THR A 130 -4.84 -6.28 6.54
CA THR A 130 -5.66 -7.40 6.06
C THR A 130 -4.77 -8.56 5.61
N LEU A 131 -3.72 -8.29 4.83
CA LEU A 131 -2.75 -9.30 4.43
C LEU A 131 -2.12 -9.99 5.64
N LYS A 132 -1.60 -9.22 6.60
CA LYS A 132 -0.95 -9.80 7.80
C LYS A 132 -1.92 -10.54 8.72
N ALA A 133 -3.17 -10.08 8.85
CA ALA A 133 -4.12 -10.70 9.77
C ALA A 133 -4.82 -11.94 9.19
N ASP A 134 -5.16 -11.90 7.90
CA ASP A 134 -6.09 -12.85 7.28
C ASP A 134 -5.41 -13.79 6.26
N TYR A 135 -4.25 -13.43 5.69
CA TYR A 135 -3.63 -14.16 4.56
C TYR A 135 -2.19 -14.65 4.82
N ILE A 136 -1.44 -13.99 5.69
CA ILE A 136 -0.01 -14.24 5.91
C ILE A 136 0.24 -14.77 7.33
N ASP A 137 0.83 -15.96 7.41
CA ASP A 137 1.33 -16.57 8.67
C ASP A 137 2.87 -16.51 8.75
N TRP A 138 3.51 -15.70 7.90
CA TRP A 138 4.97 -15.57 7.92
C TRP A 138 5.41 -14.92 9.24
N GLU A 139 6.38 -15.56 9.88
CA GLU A 139 7.09 -15.04 11.04
C GLU A 139 8.57 -14.95 10.66
N THR A 140 9.23 -13.85 11.03
CA THR A 140 10.68 -13.78 10.93
C THR A 140 11.29 -14.63 12.05
N GLU A 141 11.80 -15.82 11.74
CA GLU A 141 12.57 -16.61 12.69
C GLU A 141 13.84 -15.84 13.05
N TYR A 142 13.83 -15.15 14.20
CA TYR A 142 15.03 -14.54 14.76
C TYR A 142 15.97 -15.66 15.25
N GLU A 143 16.97 -15.99 14.45
CA GLU A 143 18.06 -16.84 14.89
C GLU A 143 19.01 -16.00 15.75
N ALA A 144 18.94 -16.18 17.07
CA ALA A 144 19.87 -15.53 17.99
C ALA A 144 21.31 -15.93 17.62
N PRO A 145 22.28 -15.00 17.54
CA PRO A 145 23.65 -15.37 17.24
C PRO A 145 24.17 -16.34 18.31
N ASP A 146 24.73 -17.48 17.86
CA ASP A 146 25.31 -18.54 18.70
C ASP A 146 26.44 -18.03 19.64
N ASP A 147 26.94 -16.81 19.40
CA ASP A 147 28.05 -16.17 20.12
C ASP A 147 27.55 -15.23 21.26
N LEU A 148 26.51 -15.63 22.00
CA LEU A 148 26.14 -14.92 23.23
C LEU A 148 27.20 -15.20 24.31
N PRO A 149 27.94 -14.19 24.81
CA PRO A 149 28.93 -14.41 25.85
C PRO A 149 28.25 -14.90 27.13
N GLU A 150 28.73 -16.02 27.67
CA GLU A 150 28.34 -16.50 28.99
C GLU A 150 28.79 -15.45 30.03
N PHE A 151 27.83 -14.79 30.68
CA PHE A 151 28.12 -13.91 31.81
C PHE A 151 28.24 -14.76 33.09
N GLU A 152 29.47 -14.89 33.62
CA GLU A 152 29.76 -15.42 34.97
C GLU A 152 29.54 -14.38 36.08
#